data_AF-A0A966SAS4-F1
#
_entry.id   AF-A0A966SAS4-F1
#
_cell.length_a   1.000
_cell.length_b   1.000
_cell.length_c   1.000
_cell.angle_alpha   90.00
_cell.angle_beta   90.00
_cell.angle_gamma   90.00
#
_symmetry.space_group_name_H-M   'P 1'
#
loop_
_entity.id
_entity.type
_entity.pdbx_description
1 polymer ?
#
loop_
_entity_poly.entity_id
_entity_poly.type
_entity_poly.pdbx_seq_one_letter_code
_entity_poly.pdbx_strand_id
1 'polypeptide(L)' 'MTKSIVIVGGGPAGYVSAIRASQLGAKVTLVERGPTLG' A
#
# COMPACT_ATOMS: atom_id res chain seq x y z
N MET A 1 -7.25 17.66 3.77
CA MET A 1 -7.80 16.36 4.23
C MET A 1 -6.90 15.24 3.72
N THR A 2 -6.42 14.36 4.61
CA THR A 2 -5.59 13.20 4.23
C THR A 2 -6.49 12.01 3.89
N LYS A 3 -6.34 11.41 2.70
CA LYS A 3 -7.06 10.18 2.34
C LYS A 3 -6.48 8.99 3.11
N SER A 4 -7.34 8.09 3.60
CA SER A 4 -6.92 6.82 4.20
C SER A 4 -7.18 5.68 3.22
N ILE A 5 -6.19 4.83 2.98
CA ILE A 5 -6.24 3.77 1.96
C ILE A 5 -5.75 2.46 2.59
N VAL A 6 -6.54 1.40 2.40
CA VAL A 6 -6.14 0.03 2.74
C VAL A 6 -5.92 -0.74 1.46
N ILE A 7 -4.77 -1.40 1.35
CA ILE A 7 -4.35 -2.22 0.20
C ILE A 7 -4.17 -3.66 0.68
N VAL A 8 -4.84 -4.59 0.02
CA VAL A 8 -4.76 -6.03 0.32
C VAL A 8 -4.03 -6.73 -0.82
N GLY A 9 -2.93 -7.39 -0.48
CA GLY A 9 -1.96 -7.94 -1.42
C GLY A 9 -0.73 -7.04 -1.57
N GLY A 10 0.46 -7.59 -1.35
CA GLY A 10 1.78 -6.96 -1.38
C GLY A 10 2.63 -7.36 -2.59
N GLY A 11 2.01 -7.96 -3.62
CA GLY A 11 2.65 -8.20 -4.91
C GLY A 11 3.00 -6.90 -5.65
N PRO A 12 3.46 -6.95 -6.92
CA PRO A 12 4.03 -5.77 -7.59
C PRO A 12 3.04 -4.62 -7.72
N ALA A 13 1.76 -4.92 -7.97
CA ALA A 13 0.71 -3.90 -7.99
C ALA A 13 0.43 -3.30 -6.61
N GLY A 14 0.40 -4.16 -5.58
CA GLY A 14 0.06 -3.79 -4.21
C GLY A 14 1.08 -2.86 -3.58
N TYR A 15 2.34 -3.30 -3.52
CA TYR A 15 3.42 -2.51 -2.92
C TYR A 15 3.68 -1.19 -3.67
N VAL A 16 3.66 -1.21 -5.01
CA VAL A 16 3.86 0.02 -5.81
C VAL A 16 2.71 1.00 -5.59
N SER A 17 1.45 0.53 -5.55
CA SER A 17 0.31 1.41 -5.27
C SER A 17 0.39 2.02 -3.87
N ALA A 18 0.85 1.26 -2.86
CA ALA A 18 1.03 1.76 -1.50
C ALA A 18 2.07 2.86 -1.41
N ILE A 19 3.23 2.67 -2.06
CA ILE A 19 4.29 3.69 -2.12
C ILE A 19 3.76 4.96 -2.78
N ARG A 20 3.13 4.85 -3.95
CA ARG A 20 2.64 6.03 -4.68
C ARG A 20 1.53 6.75 -3.92
N ALA A 21 0.60 6.02 -3.32
CA ALA A 21 -0.42 6.59 -2.45
C ALA A 21 0.19 7.37 -1.26
N SER A 22 1.20 6.80 -0.61
CA SER A 22 1.90 7.47 0.50
C SER A 22 2.64 8.73 0.04
N GLN A 23 3.31 8.70 -1.12
CA GLN A 23 3.98 9.87 -1.71
C GLN A 23 3.02 11.01 -2.04
N LEU A 24 1.78 10.67 -2.40
CA LEU A 24 0.71 11.65 -2.67
C LEU A 24 0.01 12.16 -1.39
N GLY A 25 0.52 11.80 -0.21
CA GLY A 25 0.02 12.30 1.08
C GLY A 25 -1.17 11.52 1.65
N ALA A 26 -1.43 10.31 1.17
CA ALA A 26 -2.41 9.41 1.79
C ALA A 26 -1.80 8.68 3.00
N LYS A 27 -2.63 8.41 4.00
CA LYS A 27 -2.34 7.46 5.08
C LYS A 27 -2.63 6.05 4.57
N VAL A 28 -1.59 5.22 4.44
CA VAL A 28 -1.70 3.90 3.80
C VAL A 28 -1.51 2.79 4.81
N THR A 29 -2.33 1.73 4.71
CA THR A 29 -2.11 0.43 5.35
C THR A 29 -2.05 -0.63 4.25
N LEU A 30 -0.94 -1.37 4.17
CA LEU A 30 -0.79 -2.50 3.26
C LEU A 30 -0.79 -3.80 4.07
N VAL A 31 -1.56 -4.79 3.60
CA VAL A 31 -1.68 -6.11 4.23
C VAL A 31 -1.28 -7.16 3.22
N GLU A 32 -0.26 -7.95 3.54
CA GLU A 32 0.18 -9.12 2.78
C GLU A 32 0.13 -10.36 3.69
N ARG A 33 -0.26 -11.50 3.14
CA ARG A 33 -0.30 -12.77 3.86
C ARG A 33 1.10 -13.40 3.97
N GLY A 34 1.91 -13.26 2.93
CA GLY A 34 3.26 -13.77 2.85
C GLY A 34 4.24 -13.03 3.76
N PRO A 35 5.42 -13.64 4.02
CA PRO A 35 6.46 -13.01 4.83
C PRO A 35 7.25 -11.93 4.09
N THR A 36 7.06 -11.80 2.76
CA THR A 36 7.80 -10.89 1.88
C THR A 36 6.86 -10.12 0.96
N LEU A 37 7.32 -8.96 0.49
CA LEU A 37 6.66 -8.17 -0.56
C LEU A 37 7.24 -8.53 -1.92
N GLY A 38 6.46 -8.31 -2.98
CA GLY A 38 6.83 -8.66 -4.35
C GLY A 38 6.20 -9.97 -4.80
#